data_AF-A0A177M914-F1
#
_entry.id   AF-A0A177M914-F1
#
_cell.length_a   1.000
_cell.length_b   1.000
_cell.length_c   1.000
_cell.angle_alpha   90.00
_cell.angle_beta   90.00
_cell.angle_gamma   90.00
#
_symmetry.space_group_name_H-M   'P 1'
#
loop_
_entity.id
_entity.type
_entity.pdbx_description
1 polymer ?
#
loop_
_entity_poly.entity_id
_entity_poly.type
_entity_poly.pdbx_seq_one_letter_code
_entity_poly.pdbx_strand_id
1 'polypeptide(L)'
;MKISITTLRQVIRLLADPDLSMRSIGRTCRISPNTAKAVNAQLVNKQLSWADLQALDDGKLYQTLFGDKKPGDSRKPVPGVATEFGKNSTLRLFIGS
;
A
#
# COMPACT_ATOMS: atom_id res chain seq x y z
N MET A 1 -2.75 -10.59 -10.22
CA MET A 1 -1.41 -11.22 -10.21
C MET A 1 -1.52 -12.55 -9.50
N LYS A 2 -1.07 -13.66 -10.10
CA LYS A 2 -0.96 -14.97 -9.45
C LYS A 2 0.53 -15.17 -9.14
N ILE A 3 0.95 -14.80 -7.93
CA ILE A 3 2.30 -15.08 -7.40
C ILE A 3 2.10 -16.14 -6.32
N SER A 4 2.95 -17.17 -6.32
CA SER A 4 2.92 -18.17 -5.25
C SER A 4 3.34 -17.54 -3.93
N ILE A 5 2.74 -17.96 -2.82
CA ILE A 5 3.06 -17.40 -1.49
C ILE A 5 4.54 -17.57 -1.14
N THR A 6 5.14 -18.69 -1.56
CA THR A 6 6.56 -18.99 -1.42
C THR A 6 7.41 -17.97 -2.18
N THR A 7 7.07 -17.65 -3.43
CA THR A 7 7.76 -16.60 -4.19
C THR A 7 7.60 -15.23 -3.54
N LEU A 8 6.41 -14.89 -3.06
CA LEU A 8 6.13 -13.62 -2.39
C LEU A 8 7.01 -13.44 -1.15
N ARG A 9 7.09 -14.46 -0.29
CA ARG A 9 7.94 -14.46 0.91
C ARG A 9 9.40 -14.26 0.54
N GLN A 10 9.86 -14.94 -0.50
CA GLN A 10 11.24 -14.84 -0.98
C GLN A 10 11.54 -13.42 -1.51
N VAL A 11 10.60 -12.80 -2.22
CA VAL A 11 10.71 -11.41 -2.69
C VAL A 11 10.80 -10.44 -1.53
N ILE A 12 9.94 -10.57 -0.51
CA ILE A 12 9.95 -9.66 0.65
C ILE A 12 11.25 -9.81 1.44
N ARG A 13 11.75 -11.04 1.59
CA ARG A 13 13.05 -11.29 2.21
C ARG A 13 14.18 -10.58 1.46
N LEU A 14 14.22 -10.68 0.12
CA LEU A 14 15.23 -10.02 -0.69
C LEU A 14 15.06 -8.49 -0.74
N LEU A 15 13.85 -7.97 -0.53
CA LEU A 15 13.60 -6.53 -0.41
C LEU A 15 14.12 -5.95 0.91
N ALA A 16 14.35 -6.79 1.93
CA ALA A 16 14.96 -6.37 3.18
C ALA A 16 16.48 -6.12 3.04
N ASP A 17 17.11 -6.71 2.02
CA ASP A 17 18.53 -6.47 1.70
C ASP A 17 18.69 -5.19 0.86
N PRO A 18 19.33 -4.13 1.39
CA PRO A 18 19.50 -2.86 0.67
C PRO A 18 20.45 -2.96 -0.52
N ASP A 19 21.30 -3.98 -0.56
CA ASP A 19 22.27 -4.21 -1.64
C ASP A 19 21.63 -4.79 -2.93
N LEU A 20 20.38 -5.26 -2.85
CA LEU A 20 19.73 -5.91 -3.98
C LEU A 20 18.88 -4.94 -4.79
N SER A 21 19.21 -4.83 -6.08
CA SER A 21 18.38 -4.10 -7.03
C SER A 21 17.07 -4.84 -7.35
N MET A 22 16.01 -4.10 -7.65
CA MET A 22 14.71 -4.69 -8.05
C MET A 22 14.81 -5.61 -9.29
N ARG A 23 15.79 -5.37 -10.17
CA ARG A 23 16.08 -6.24 -11.32
C ARG A 23 16.72 -7.56 -10.89
N SER A 24 17.64 -7.52 -9.92
CA SER A 24 18.26 -8.71 -9.34
C SER A 24 17.21 -9.58 -8.64
N ILE A 25 16.36 -8.95 -7.82
CA ILE A 25 15.24 -9.63 -7.13
C ILE A 25 14.29 -10.29 -8.14
N GLY A 26 13.93 -9.56 -9.22
CA GLY A 26 13.08 -10.10 -10.28
C GLY A 26 13.68 -11.32 -10.97
N ARG A 27 14.99 -11.32 -11.23
CA ARG A 27 15.70 -12.47 -11.82
C ARG A 27 15.72 -13.66 -10.85
N THR A 28 16.04 -13.44 -9.59
CA THR A 28 16.12 -14.49 -8.55
C THR A 28 14.76 -15.17 -8.34
N CYS A 29 13.69 -14.39 -8.28
CA CYS A 29 12.34 -14.90 -8.02
C CYS A 29 11.53 -15.23 -9.28
N ARG A 30 12.13 -15.10 -10.49
CA ARG A 30 11.46 -15.26 -11.79
C ARG A 30 10.18 -14.42 -11.93
N ILE A 31 10.21 -13.20 -11.40
CA ILE A 31 9.11 -12.23 -11.52
C ILE A 31 9.56 -10.98 -12.28
N SER A 32 8.59 -10.21 -12.80
CA SER A 32 8.92 -8.93 -13.40
C SER A 32 9.40 -7.93 -12.33
N PRO A 33 10.37 -7.05 -12.64
CA PRO A 33 10.83 -6.03 -11.69
C PRO A 33 9.72 -5.04 -11.31
N ASN A 34 8.70 -4.85 -12.16
CA ASN A 34 7.50 -4.10 -11.82
C ASN A 34 6.69 -4.77 -10.70
N THR A 35 6.66 -6.10 -10.67
CA THR A 35 6.02 -6.86 -9.60
C THR A 35 6.75 -6.67 -8.28
N ALA A 36 8.08 -6.76 -8.27
CA ALA A 36 8.90 -6.48 -7.09
C ALA A 36 8.68 -5.04 -6.57
N LYS A 37 8.63 -4.05 -7.47
CA LYS A 37 8.28 -2.66 -7.13
C LYS A 37 6.87 -2.55 -6.53
N ALA A 38 5.88 -3.25 -7.07
CA ALA A 38 4.51 -3.21 -6.55
C ALA A 38 4.44 -3.80 -5.13
N VAL A 39 5.16 -4.89 -4.85
CA VAL A 39 5.27 -5.48 -3.50
C VAL A 39 5.96 -4.49 -2.56
N ASN A 40 7.09 -3.91 -2.96
CA ASN A 40 7.79 -2.91 -2.14
C ASN A 40 6.89 -1.69 -1.82
N ALA A 41 6.17 -1.19 -2.82
CA ALA A 41 5.22 -0.10 -2.61
C ALA A 41 4.11 -0.47 -1.61
N GLN A 42 3.64 -1.72 -1.58
CA GLN A 42 2.69 -2.17 -0.55
C GLN A 42 3.30 -2.20 0.84
N LEU A 43 4.55 -2.68 0.97
CA LEU A 43 5.28 -2.69 2.24
C LEU A 43 5.46 -1.27 2.80
N VAL A 44 5.94 -0.36 1.96
CA VAL A 44 6.15 1.05 2.32
C VAL A 44 4.83 1.74 2.67
N ASN A 45 3.77 1.48 1.90
CA ASN A 45 2.45 2.08 2.15
C ASN A 45 1.85 1.63 3.49
N LYS A 46 2.12 0.39 3.91
CA LYS A 46 1.64 -0.17 5.18
C LYS A 46 2.64 -0.03 6.32
N GLN A 47 3.83 0.52 6.06
CA GLN A 47 4.94 0.62 7.01
C GLN A 47 5.28 -0.73 7.66
N LEU A 48 5.20 -1.81 6.87
CA LEU A 48 5.48 -3.17 7.32
C LEU A 48 6.91 -3.56 6.98
N SER A 49 7.61 -4.16 7.94
CA SER A 49 8.94 -4.72 7.72
C SER A 49 8.88 -6.22 7.44
N TRP A 50 9.95 -6.77 6.87
CA TRP A 50 10.10 -8.23 6.75
C TRP A 50 10.00 -8.94 8.11
N ALA A 51 10.50 -8.33 9.18
CA ALA A 51 10.48 -8.90 10.53
C ALA A 51 9.05 -9.09 11.07
N ASP A 52 8.13 -8.19 10.71
CA ASP A 52 6.72 -8.29 11.10
C ASP A 52 5.98 -9.35 10.27
N LEU A 53 6.39 -9.51 9.02
CA LEU A 53 5.76 -10.41 8.06
C LEU A 53 6.26 -11.85 8.16
N GLN A 54 7.51 -12.08 8.57
CA GLN A 54 8.07 -13.43 8.67
C GLN A 54 7.35 -14.29 9.73
N ALA A 55 6.78 -13.65 10.76
CA ALA A 55 6.02 -14.31 11.82
C ALA A 55 4.58 -14.63 11.41
N LEU A 56 4.12 -14.13 10.26
CA LEU A 56 2.78 -14.36 9.76
C LEU A 56 2.71 -15.65 8.92
N ASP A 57 1.62 -16.37 9.14
CA ASP A 57 1.22 -17.51 8.30
C ASP A 57 1.01 -17.07 6.85
N ASP A 58 1.22 -18.00 5.92
CA ASP A 58 1.07 -17.82 4.48
C ASP A 58 -0.27 -17.16 4.10
N GLY A 59 -1.38 -17.61 4.71
CA GLY A 59 -2.69 -17.03 4.47
C GLY A 59 -2.81 -15.59 4.99
N LYS A 60 -2.31 -15.35 6.21
CA LYS A 60 -2.34 -14.02 6.85
C LYS A 60 -1.46 -13.03 6.11
N LEU A 61 -0.28 -13.45 5.66
CA LEU A 61 0.66 -12.60 4.93
C LEU A 61 0.04 -12.08 3.62
N TYR A 62 -0.64 -12.95 2.86
CA TYR A 62 -1.34 -12.52 1.65
C TYR A 62 -2.46 -11.53 1.97
N GLN A 63 -3.26 -11.82 3.01
CA GLN A 63 -4.37 -10.97 3.43
C GLN A 63 -3.87 -9.62 3.99
N THR A 64 -2.75 -9.58 4.70
CA THR A 64 -2.14 -8.35 5.20
C THR A 64 -1.57 -7.50 4.07
N LEU A 65 -0.95 -8.09 3.04
CA LEU A 65 -0.37 -7.35 1.91
C LEU A 65 -1.43 -6.86 0.93
N PHE A 66 -2.33 -7.74 0.49
CA PHE A 66 -3.28 -7.45 -0.57
C PHE A 66 -4.68 -7.09 -0.05
N GLY A 67 -4.96 -7.30 1.23
CA GLY A 67 -6.31 -7.18 1.81
C GLY A 67 -7.18 -8.39 1.45
N ASP A 68 -8.42 -8.37 1.92
CA ASP A 68 -9.50 -9.24 1.41
C ASP A 68 -9.94 -8.80 0.00
N LYS A 69 -8.96 -8.58 -0.89
CA LYS A 69 -9.24 -8.31 -2.29
C LYS A 69 -9.67 -9.60 -2.95
N LYS A 70 -10.94 -9.92 -2.76
CA LYS A 70 -11.75 -10.51 -3.82
C LYS A 70 -11.41 -9.75 -5.11
N PRO A 71 -11.02 -10.42 -6.20
CA PRO A 71 -10.70 -9.75 -7.46
C PRO A 71 -11.99 -9.12 -8.01
N GLY A 72 -12.29 -7.90 -7.58
CA GLY A 72 -13.55 -7.23 -7.90
C GLY A 72 -13.80 -5.93 -7.12
N ASP A 73 -13.20 -5.75 -5.94
CA ASP A 73 -13.52 -4.55 -5.14
C ASP A 73 -12.58 -3.37 -5.46
N SER A 74 -13.10 -2.52 -6.35
CA SER A 74 -12.50 -1.26 -6.80
C SER A 74 -12.41 -0.25 -5.66
N ARG A 75 -11.21 0.32 -5.53
CA ARG A 75 -10.86 1.43 -4.62
C ARG A 75 -11.82 2.62 -4.71
N LYS A 76 -12.27 3.12 -3.56
CA LYS A 76 -11.77 4.37 -2.91
C LYS A 76 -12.57 4.66 -1.63
N PRO A 77 -11.93 4.76 -0.44
CA PRO A 77 -12.40 5.68 0.57
C PRO A 77 -11.95 7.09 0.17
N VAL A 78 -12.92 7.95 -0.11
CA VAL A 78 -12.74 9.41 -0.17
C VAL A 78 -12.34 9.87 1.23
N PRO A 79 -11.18 10.51 1.45
CA PRO A 79 -10.90 11.12 2.74
C PRO A 79 -11.77 12.37 2.88
N GLY A 80 -12.82 12.26 3.68
CA GLY A 80 -13.55 13.40 4.21
C GLY A 80 -12.68 14.15 5.22
N VAL A 81 -12.24 15.34 4.84
CA VAL A 81 -11.81 16.43 5.73
C VAL A 81 -12.15 17.71 4.93
N ALA A 82 -12.89 18.69 5.42
CA ALA A 82 -12.92 19.24 6.76
C ALA A 82 -14.33 19.69 7.21
N THR A 83 -14.56 19.46 8.49
CA THR A 83 -15.40 20.25 9.39
C THR A 83 -15.19 21.75 9.21
N GLU A 84 -16.27 22.54 9.05
CA GLU A 84 -16.42 23.78 9.83
C GLU A 84 -17.90 23.99 10.20
N PHE A 85 -18.13 23.82 11.51
CA PHE A 85 -19.32 24.24 12.24
C PHE A 85 -19.47 25.76 12.15
N GLY A 86 -20.72 26.22 12.04
CA GLY A 86 -21.04 27.62 11.88
C GLY A 86 -20.56 28.54 13.00
N LYS A 87 -20.32 29.80 12.63
CA LYS A 87 -20.50 30.97 13.50
C LYS A 87 -21.20 32.09 12.75
N ASN A 88 -22.32 32.42 13.35
CA ASN A 88 -23.17 33.60 13.25
C ASN A 88 -22.50 34.92 12.83
N SER A 89 -23.28 35.71 12.08
CA SER A 89 -23.38 37.18 12.12
C SER A 89 -22.13 38.04 11.89
N THR A 90 -22.12 38.77 10.77
CA THR A 90 -21.91 40.23 10.78
C THR A 90 -22.54 40.84 9.52
N LEU A 91 -23.63 41.58 9.73
CA LEU A 91 -24.15 42.61 8.83
C LEU A 91 -23.05 43.63 8.52
N ARG A 92 -22.83 43.94 7.24
CA ARG A 92 -22.51 45.31 6.82
C ARG A 92 -23.07 45.60 5.41
N LEU A 93 -24.10 46.45 5.44
CA LEU A 93 -24.53 47.43 4.45
C LEU A 93 -23.35 48.00 3.63
N PHE A 94 -23.50 48.26 2.32
CA PHE A 94 -23.39 49.61 1.73
C PHE A 94 -23.67 49.61 0.21
N ILE A 95 -24.20 50.75 -0.21
CA ILE A 95 -24.81 51.17 -1.48
C ILE A 95 -23.74 51.52 -2.54
N GLY A 96 -24.07 51.29 -3.82
CA GLY A 96 -23.86 52.25 -4.93
C GLY A 96 -22.51 52.28 -5.65
N SER A 97 -22.55 52.08 -6.98
CA SER A 97 -22.27 53.12 -8.00
C SER A 97 -22.61 52.58 -9.39
#